data_AF-A0A0D2QUI8-F1
#
_entry.id   AF-A0A0D2QUI8-F1
#
_cell.length_a   1.000
_cell.length_b   1.000
_cell.length_c   1.000
_cell.angle_alpha   90.00
_cell.angle_beta   90.00
_cell.angle_gamma   90.00
#
_symmetry.space_group_name_H-M   'P 1'
#
loop_
_entity.id
_entity.type
_entity.pdbx_description
1 polymer ?
#
loop_
_entity_poly.entity_id
_entity_poly.type
_entity_poly.pdbx_seq_one_letter_code
_entity_poly.pdbx_strand_id
1 'polypeptide(L)'
;MVAFGKKLKERQIQEWQGFYLNYKLMKKRVKQYAQQMEVGTQDRRHVLKDFSRMLDNQIEKTVLFILEQQGQLASRLTNLREQHDALEETPEISQITELREAYRAVGQDLLKLLCFVEMNAIGLRKILKKFDKRFRYRFTDYYVKTRANHPYSQLQQVFKHVGLGAVVGAISRNLHELQDRQGSYLSIYDPPALPLQDPVVDSINAAVDRLSHSTNFLNFLAQHALIMQEELPAPTDERIDDERYHFMSLLLNLANTFLYMVNTYIIVPTADDYSMSLGAAATVCGIVIGAMAVAQVFSSVYFSAWSNRSYFRPLVFSSIVLFVGNTMYALAYDMSSLTVLILGRLCCGLGSARAVNRRYISDCVPLKIRMQASAGFVSASALGMACGPALAGILQTNFKIYKLTFNANTLPGWVMAVAWLVYLVWLWISFKEPSRDIEEPPASNSETVENVALEEGKQPLLITSEEKQEDDEDPEGDGSEEAPEESRKPATSIVSAYRLLTPSVKVYKQRLLCYLCIDLFRNFKTRSFNT
;
A
#
# COMPACT_ATOMS: atom_id res chain seq x y z
N MET A 1 20.14 31.81 -5.29
CA MET A 1 19.61 30.96 -4.18
C MET A 1 20.32 31.24 -2.83
N VAL A 2 20.41 32.51 -2.38
CA VAL A 2 21.34 32.94 -1.30
C VAL A 2 20.65 33.45 -0.02
N ALA A 3 19.35 33.80 -0.02
CA ALA A 3 18.76 34.59 1.07
C ALA A 3 18.02 33.82 2.19
N PHE A 4 17.99 32.48 2.23
CA PHE A 4 17.18 31.79 3.25
C PHE A 4 17.64 32.02 4.70
N GLY A 5 18.96 32.02 4.95
CA GLY A 5 19.48 32.29 6.29
C GLY A 5 19.19 33.72 6.79
N LYS A 6 19.08 34.68 5.87
CA LYS A 6 18.69 36.07 6.16
C LYS A 6 17.19 36.16 6.42
N LYS A 7 16.39 35.55 5.54
CA LYS A 7 14.92 35.44 5.66
C LYS A 7 14.49 34.72 6.95
N LEU A 8 15.23 33.69 7.37
CA LEU A 8 15.00 32.99 8.63
C LEU A 8 15.21 33.95 9.82
N LYS A 9 16.29 34.73 9.82
CA LYS A 9 16.59 35.69 10.89
C LYS A 9 15.62 36.87 10.92
N GLU A 10 15.14 37.32 9.76
CA GLU A 10 14.20 38.44 9.62
C GLU A 10 12.75 38.06 9.99
N ARG A 11 12.36 36.79 9.80
CA ARG A 11 11.00 36.30 10.08
C ARG A 11 10.90 35.49 11.38
N GLN A 12 11.96 35.47 12.18
CA GLN A 12 11.97 34.80 13.46
C GLN A 12 11.14 35.58 14.47
N ILE A 13 10.23 34.88 15.14
CA ILE A 13 9.56 35.39 16.34
C ILE A 13 10.62 35.51 17.43
N GLN A 14 10.81 36.71 17.98
CA GLN A 14 11.88 37.01 18.94
C GLN A 14 11.82 36.12 20.18
N GLU A 15 10.61 35.89 20.70
CA GLU A 15 10.34 35.04 21.86
C GLU A 15 10.82 33.59 21.66
N TRP A 16 10.76 33.08 20.43
CA TRP A 16 11.03 31.67 20.14
C TRP A 16 12.38 31.42 19.48
N GLN A 17 13.26 32.43 19.45
CA GLN A 17 14.52 32.39 18.72
C GLN A 17 15.39 31.17 19.07
N GLY A 18 15.38 30.74 20.33
CA GLY A 18 16.14 29.57 20.82
C GLY A 18 15.68 28.23 20.25
N PHE A 19 14.41 28.11 19.87
CA PHE A 19 13.79 26.85 19.44
C PHE A 19 13.88 26.62 17.93
N TYR A 20 14.18 27.66 17.13
CA TYR A 20 14.38 27.50 15.70
C TYR A 20 15.61 26.63 15.36
N LEU A 21 15.53 25.95 14.22
CA LEU A 21 16.64 25.23 13.61
C LEU A 21 17.85 26.15 13.44
N ASN A 22 19.00 25.76 14.01
CA ASN A 22 20.24 26.53 13.87
C ASN A 22 20.89 26.34 12.49
N TYR A 23 20.24 26.86 11.46
CA TYR A 23 20.63 26.69 10.05
C TYR A 23 22.05 27.21 9.76
N LYS A 24 22.47 28.28 10.46
CA LYS A 24 23.82 28.87 10.30
C LYS A 24 24.90 27.91 10.80
N LEU A 25 24.71 27.34 12.00
CA LEU A 25 25.63 26.35 12.58
C LEU A 25 25.72 25.11 11.68
N MET A 26 24.57 24.57 11.26
CA MET A 26 24.55 23.38 10.41
C MET A 26 25.23 23.63 9.06
N LYS A 27 25.00 24.80 8.44
CA LYS A 27 25.70 25.18 7.20
C LYS A 27 27.21 25.29 7.40
N LYS A 28 27.68 25.76 8.56
CA LYS A 28 29.12 25.82 8.90
C LYS A 28 29.70 24.41 9.03
N ARG A 29 28.99 23.50 9.72
CA ARG A 29 29.39 22.09 9.86
C ARG A 29 29.48 21.36 8.52
N VAL A 30 28.48 21.51 7.65
CA VAL A 30 28.50 20.96 6.29
C VAL A 30 29.71 21.47 5.48
N LYS A 31 30.16 22.70 5.73
CA LYS A 31 31.38 23.22 5.09
C LYS A 31 32.64 22.55 5.63
N GLN A 32 32.75 22.43 6.95
CA GLN A 32 33.88 21.80 7.63
C GLN A 32 34.05 20.34 7.23
N TYR A 33 32.95 19.57 7.19
CA TYR A 33 33.00 18.16 6.76
C TYR A 33 33.55 17.99 5.35
N ALA A 34 33.22 18.89 4.42
CA ALA A 34 33.79 18.79 3.07
C ALA A 34 35.29 19.09 3.03
N GLN A 35 35.75 20.07 3.81
CA GLN A 35 37.18 20.39 3.93
C GLN A 35 37.95 19.22 4.56
N GLN A 36 37.39 18.59 5.59
CA GLN A 36 38.00 17.44 6.27
C GLN A 36 38.02 16.17 5.39
N MET A 37 37.04 16.01 4.51
CA MET A 37 37.02 14.92 3.52
C MET A 37 38.03 15.14 2.38
N GLU A 38 38.24 16.39 1.94
CA GLU A 38 39.26 16.73 0.93
C GLU A 38 40.69 16.48 1.44
N VAL A 39 40.92 16.69 2.75
CA VAL A 39 42.22 16.46 3.42
C VAL A 39 42.39 14.99 3.86
N GLY A 40 41.43 14.10 3.55
CA GLY A 40 41.51 12.67 3.85
C GLY A 40 41.49 12.32 5.35
N THR A 41 41.10 13.26 6.21
CA THR A 41 41.29 13.15 7.67
C THR A 41 40.17 12.42 8.40
N GLN A 42 39.02 12.18 7.75
CA GLN A 42 37.83 11.67 8.43
C GLN A 42 37.05 10.67 7.56
N ASP A 43 36.69 9.54 8.18
CA ASP A 43 35.91 8.48 7.52
C ASP A 43 34.48 8.93 7.19
N ARG A 44 34.00 8.54 6.01
CA ARG A 44 32.71 8.91 5.44
C ARG A 44 31.53 8.53 6.35
N ARG A 45 31.61 7.37 7.02
CA ARG A 45 30.55 6.90 7.93
C ARG A 45 30.40 7.82 9.14
N HIS A 46 31.52 8.34 9.64
CA HIS A 46 31.54 9.22 10.79
C HIS A 46 30.88 10.56 10.47
N VAL A 47 31.14 11.16 9.30
CA VAL A 47 30.48 12.39 8.86
C VAL A 47 28.95 12.22 8.77
N LEU A 48 28.47 11.10 8.23
CA LEU A 48 27.04 10.81 8.13
C LEU A 48 26.39 10.63 9.50
N LYS A 49 27.04 9.88 10.40
CA LYS A 49 26.58 9.64 11.77
C LYS A 49 26.49 10.94 12.57
N ASP A 50 27.55 11.75 12.53
CA ASP A 50 27.62 13.03 13.25
C ASP A 50 26.59 14.02 12.74
N PHE A 51 26.45 14.14 11.42
CA PHE A 51 25.45 15.03 10.84
C PHE A 51 24.02 14.57 11.15
N SER A 52 23.77 13.26 11.15
CA SER A 52 22.48 12.68 11.56
C SER A 52 22.16 13.02 13.01
N ARG A 53 23.09 12.80 13.95
CA ARG A 53 22.92 13.13 15.37
C ARG A 53 22.65 14.63 15.58
N MET A 54 23.37 15.48 14.86
CA MET A 54 23.14 16.93 14.92
C MET A 54 21.76 17.32 14.41
N LEU A 55 21.28 16.68 13.33
CA LEU A 55 19.92 16.87 12.82
C LEU A 55 18.88 16.43 13.85
N ASP A 56 19.04 15.23 14.40
CA ASP A 56 18.12 14.65 15.39
C ASP A 56 17.96 15.59 16.59
N ASN A 57 19.06 16.06 17.19
CA ASN A 57 19.03 17.00 18.31
C ASN A 57 18.31 18.33 17.97
N GLN A 58 18.40 18.81 16.72
CA GLN A 58 17.68 20.02 16.32
C GLN A 58 16.19 19.76 16.10
N ILE A 59 15.83 18.59 15.56
CA ILE A 59 14.44 18.18 15.37
C ILE A 59 13.78 17.98 16.74
N GLU A 60 14.44 17.27 17.65
CA GLU A 60 14.00 17.07 19.03
C GLU A 60 13.62 18.39 19.71
N LYS A 61 14.57 19.33 19.73
CA LYS A 61 14.36 20.66 20.31
C LYS A 61 13.14 21.37 19.70
N THR A 62 12.97 21.26 18.38
CA THR A 62 11.85 21.89 17.67
C THR A 62 10.53 21.22 18.05
N VAL A 63 10.52 19.89 18.17
CA VAL A 63 9.33 19.07 18.44
C VAL A 63 8.85 19.23 19.87
N LEU A 64 9.75 19.21 20.84
CA LEU A 64 9.43 19.44 22.25
C LEU A 64 8.76 20.81 22.44
N PHE A 65 9.28 21.84 21.76
CA PHE A 65 8.68 23.16 21.78
C PHE A 65 7.29 23.19 21.12
N ILE A 66 7.10 22.50 20.00
CA ILE A 66 5.78 22.39 19.36
C ILE A 66 4.77 21.73 20.31
N LEU A 67 5.16 20.65 20.98
CA LEU A 67 4.32 19.95 21.96
C LEU A 67 3.91 20.86 23.13
N GLU A 68 4.87 21.59 23.68
CA GLU A 68 4.61 22.54 24.77
C GLU A 68 3.59 23.61 24.35
N GLN A 69 3.77 24.20 23.16
CA GLN A 69 2.84 25.20 22.62
C GLN A 69 1.47 24.61 22.30
N GLN A 70 1.39 23.37 21.79
CA GLN A 70 0.13 22.68 21.59
C GLN A 70 -0.62 22.44 22.91
N GLY A 71 0.09 22.06 23.97
CA GLY A 71 -0.48 21.90 25.31
C GLY A 71 -1.04 23.20 25.88
N GLN A 72 -0.30 24.31 25.72
CA GLN A 72 -0.75 25.64 26.15
C GLN A 72 -2.01 26.10 25.40
N LEU A 73 -2.05 25.91 24.07
CA LEU A 73 -3.23 26.24 23.26
C LEU A 73 -4.43 25.35 23.64
N ALA A 74 -4.21 24.06 23.85
CA ALA A 74 -5.26 23.12 24.26
C ALA A 74 -5.86 23.50 25.62
N SER A 75 -5.02 23.80 26.63
CA SER A 75 -5.48 24.24 27.95
C SER A 75 -6.31 25.53 27.85
N ARG A 76 -5.86 26.51 27.07
CA ARG A 76 -6.64 27.74 26.84
C ARG A 76 -7.98 27.46 26.17
N LEU A 77 -8.03 26.57 25.19
CA LEU A 77 -9.28 26.19 24.52
C LEU A 77 -10.26 25.49 25.47
N THR A 78 -9.77 24.63 26.37
CA THR A 78 -10.63 23.99 27.39
C THR A 78 -11.23 25.04 28.31
N ASN A 79 -10.45 26.00 28.81
CA ASN A 79 -10.95 27.06 29.67
C ASN A 79 -11.99 27.95 28.96
N LEU A 80 -11.76 28.29 27.69
CA LEU A 80 -12.72 29.05 26.87
C LEU A 80 -13.99 28.25 26.59
N ARG A 81 -13.88 26.92 26.53
CA ARG A 81 -15.03 26.04 26.37
C ARG A 81 -15.90 26.00 27.62
N GLU A 82 -15.29 25.92 28.80
CA GLU A 82 -16.03 25.99 30.07
C GLU A 82 -16.77 27.34 30.21
N GLN A 83 -16.13 28.44 29.82
CA GLN A 83 -16.78 29.76 29.77
C GLN A 83 -17.92 29.80 28.75
N HIS A 84 -17.72 29.17 27.58
CA HIS A 84 -18.77 29.06 26.55
C HIS A 84 -19.99 28.28 27.06
N ASP A 85 -19.76 27.14 27.73
CA ASP A 85 -20.84 26.28 28.23
C ASP A 85 -21.60 26.98 29.38
N ALA A 86 -20.92 27.72 30.26
CA ALA A 86 -21.57 28.54 31.29
C ALA A 86 -22.43 29.69 30.73
N LEU A 87 -22.05 30.22 29.56
CA LEU A 87 -22.77 31.28 28.85
C LEU A 87 -24.04 30.79 28.14
N GLU A 88 -24.21 29.49 27.92
CA GLU A 88 -25.45 28.95 27.35
C GLU A 88 -26.65 29.14 28.28
N GLU A 89 -26.41 29.24 29.60
CA GLU A 89 -27.46 29.39 30.60
C GLU A 89 -27.94 30.85 30.75
N THR A 90 -27.08 31.84 30.47
CA THR A 90 -27.41 33.28 30.55
C THR A 90 -26.76 34.09 29.42
N PRO A 91 -27.48 34.40 28.33
CA PRO A 91 -26.88 35.05 27.17
C PRO A 91 -26.72 36.57 27.38
N GLU A 92 -25.50 37.02 27.70
CA GLU A 92 -25.15 38.44 27.73
C GLU A 92 -24.24 38.81 26.54
N ILE A 93 -24.63 39.81 25.75
CA ILE A 93 -23.97 40.16 24.48
C ILE A 93 -22.51 40.59 24.68
N SER A 94 -22.22 41.30 25.78
CA SER A 94 -20.85 41.73 26.15
C SER A 94 -19.92 40.53 26.36
N GLN A 95 -20.39 39.52 27.10
CA GLN A 95 -19.61 38.32 27.40
C GLN A 95 -19.38 37.46 26.14
N ILE A 96 -20.34 37.42 25.22
CA ILE A 96 -20.18 36.76 23.90
C ILE A 96 -19.10 37.46 23.07
N THR A 97 -19.04 38.80 23.07
CA THR A 97 -18.00 39.53 22.37
C THR A 97 -16.61 39.32 22.96
N GLU A 98 -16.48 39.32 24.29
CA GLU A 98 -15.22 39.04 24.99
C GLU A 98 -14.72 37.62 24.72
N LEU A 99 -15.62 36.63 24.76
CA LEU A 99 -15.29 35.24 24.47
C LEU A 99 -14.82 35.07 23.02
N ARG A 100 -15.47 35.75 22.07
CA ARG A 100 -15.06 35.75 20.66
C ARG A 100 -13.67 36.33 20.47
N GLU A 101 -13.35 37.44 21.13
CA GLU A 101 -12.01 38.03 21.11
C GLU A 101 -10.97 37.10 21.72
N ALA A 102 -11.32 36.39 22.80
CA ALA A 102 -10.44 35.40 23.40
C ALA A 102 -10.14 34.21 22.46
N TYR A 103 -11.15 33.68 21.75
CA TYR A 103 -10.93 32.67 20.70
C TYR A 103 -10.07 33.20 19.54
N ARG A 104 -10.27 34.46 19.12
CA ARG A 104 -9.40 35.10 18.12
C ARG A 104 -7.96 35.23 18.60
N ALA A 105 -7.72 35.56 19.86
CA ALA A 105 -6.38 35.64 20.44
C ALA A 105 -5.68 34.26 20.41
N VAL A 106 -6.40 33.18 20.74
CA VAL A 106 -5.88 31.81 20.60
C VAL A 106 -5.58 31.49 19.13
N GLY A 107 -6.43 31.93 18.20
CA GLY A 107 -6.19 31.82 16.76
C GLY A 107 -4.91 32.53 16.30
N GLN A 108 -4.64 33.73 16.81
CA GLN A 108 -3.41 34.47 16.52
C GLN A 108 -2.15 33.76 17.05
N ASP A 109 -2.21 33.15 18.23
CA ASP A 109 -1.11 32.37 18.77
C ASP A 109 -0.89 31.07 17.99
N LEU A 110 -1.97 30.43 17.52
CA LEU A 110 -1.87 29.30 16.59
C LEU A 110 -1.21 29.70 15.26
N LEU A 111 -1.51 30.88 14.71
CA LEU A 111 -0.85 31.38 13.50
C LEU A 111 0.66 31.55 13.69
N LYS A 112 1.09 32.07 14.84
CA LYS A 112 2.51 32.15 15.20
C LYS A 112 3.13 30.76 15.19
N LEU A 113 2.47 29.77 15.81
CA LEU A 113 2.94 28.39 15.86
C LEU A 113 3.02 27.76 14.46
N LEU A 114 2.00 27.91 13.62
CA LEU A 114 2.01 27.43 12.24
C LEU A 114 3.18 28.02 11.43
N CYS A 115 3.43 29.32 11.56
CA CYS A 115 4.57 29.99 10.92
C CYS A 115 5.93 29.44 11.41
N PHE A 116 6.04 29.19 12.73
CA PHE A 116 7.23 28.56 13.31
C PHE A 116 7.48 27.16 12.73
N VAL A 117 6.45 26.32 12.65
CA VAL A 117 6.58 24.96 12.10
C VAL A 117 6.94 25.00 10.62
N GLU A 118 6.29 25.88 9.83
CA GLU A 118 6.58 26.08 8.41
C GLU A 118 8.06 26.42 8.20
N MET A 119 8.56 27.38 8.97
CA MET A 119 9.93 27.86 8.84
C MET A 119 10.97 26.78 9.16
N ASN A 120 10.72 25.98 10.21
CA ASN A 120 11.58 24.88 10.59
C ASN A 120 11.56 23.73 9.56
N ALA A 121 10.38 23.38 9.04
CA ALA A 121 10.25 22.38 7.98
C ALA A 121 11.01 22.78 6.70
N ILE A 122 10.89 24.05 6.28
CA ILE A 122 11.64 24.59 5.14
C ILE A 122 13.16 24.56 5.43
N GLY A 123 13.56 24.90 6.65
CA GLY A 123 14.95 24.87 7.09
C GLY A 123 15.57 23.47 7.00
N LEU A 124 14.86 22.46 7.50
CA LEU A 124 15.22 21.05 7.43
C LEU A 124 15.36 20.60 5.96
N ARG A 125 14.37 20.89 5.12
CA ARG A 125 14.42 20.58 3.69
C ARG A 125 15.66 21.17 3.01
N LYS A 126 15.97 22.44 3.29
CA LYS A 126 17.09 23.15 2.67
C LYS A 126 18.45 22.68 3.17
N ILE A 127 18.57 22.22 4.42
CA ILE A 127 19.85 21.71 4.94
C ILE A 127 20.13 20.30 4.42
N LEU A 128 19.10 19.44 4.37
CA LEU A 128 19.17 18.11 3.77
C LEU A 128 19.58 18.18 2.30
N LYS A 129 18.89 19.00 1.49
CA LYS A 129 19.26 19.24 0.09
C LYS A 129 20.67 19.82 -0.09
N LYS A 130 21.14 20.64 0.87
CA LYS A 130 22.49 21.20 0.82
C LYS A 130 23.56 20.14 1.11
N PHE A 131 23.28 19.22 2.03
CA PHE A 131 24.16 18.10 2.33
C PHE A 131 24.29 17.19 1.10
N ASP A 132 23.17 16.73 0.53
CA ASP A 132 23.18 15.86 -0.66
C ASP A 132 23.90 16.51 -1.85
N LYS A 133 23.65 17.79 -2.13
CA LYS A 133 24.31 18.49 -3.24
C LYS A 133 25.82 18.56 -3.05
N ARG A 134 26.31 18.67 -1.82
CA ARG A 134 27.73 18.83 -1.52
C ARG A 134 28.49 17.51 -1.56
N PHE A 135 27.85 16.41 -1.13
CA PHE A 135 28.50 15.12 -1.04
C PHE A 135 28.03 14.09 -2.08
N ARG A 136 27.13 14.47 -3.01
CA ARG A 136 26.48 13.60 -4.02
C ARG A 136 25.87 12.31 -3.45
N TYR A 137 25.46 12.34 -2.18
CA TYR A 137 24.84 11.21 -1.50
C TYR A 137 23.31 11.28 -1.60
N ARG A 138 22.67 10.11 -1.47
CA ARG A 138 21.25 9.99 -1.14
C ARG A 138 21.05 10.03 0.38
N PHE A 139 21.70 10.99 1.07
CA PHE A 139 21.62 11.06 2.52
C PHE A 139 20.22 11.44 2.97
N THR A 140 19.56 12.38 2.28
CA THR A 140 18.17 12.73 2.58
C THR A 140 17.27 11.50 2.53
N ASP A 141 17.40 10.66 1.50
CA ASP A 141 16.59 9.45 1.36
C ASP A 141 16.84 8.47 2.51
N TYR A 142 18.11 8.22 2.86
CA TYR A 142 18.47 7.37 3.99
C TYR A 142 17.99 7.91 5.34
N TYR A 143 18.22 9.21 5.59
CA TYR A 143 17.87 9.87 6.84
C TYR A 143 16.36 9.90 7.04
N VAL A 144 15.60 10.25 5.99
CA VAL A 144 14.14 10.24 6.03
C VAL A 144 13.62 8.80 6.12
N LYS A 145 14.18 7.82 5.40
CA LYS A 145 13.75 6.41 5.47
C LYS A 145 13.87 5.82 6.87
N THR A 146 15.01 6.00 7.51
CA THR A 146 15.28 5.45 8.84
C THR A 146 14.40 6.06 9.94
N ARG A 147 13.92 7.28 9.74
CA ARG A 147 13.17 8.03 10.74
C ARG A 147 11.69 8.14 10.41
N ALA A 148 11.23 8.02 9.17
CA ALA A 148 9.81 8.18 8.84
C ALA A 148 8.92 7.09 9.45
N ASN A 149 9.48 5.91 9.78
CA ASN A 149 8.71 4.70 10.12
C ASN A 149 8.90 4.26 11.57
N HIS A 150 9.74 4.98 12.32
CA HIS A 150 9.99 4.67 13.71
C HIS A 150 8.86 5.25 14.58
N PRO A 151 8.21 4.46 15.47
CA PRO A 151 7.07 4.91 16.27
C PRO A 151 7.39 6.13 17.14
N TYR A 152 8.65 6.27 17.57
CA TYR A 152 9.14 7.41 18.35
C TYR A 152 9.79 8.51 17.49
N SER A 153 9.49 8.57 16.19
CA SER A 153 10.12 9.54 15.32
C SER A 153 9.56 10.95 15.51
N GLN A 154 10.40 11.79 16.08
CA GLN A 154 10.15 13.22 16.23
C GLN A 154 10.02 13.93 14.87
N LEU A 155 10.63 13.37 13.81
CA LEU A 155 10.54 13.93 12.46
C LEU A 155 9.10 13.92 11.93
N GLN A 156 8.31 12.89 12.29
CA GLN A 156 6.91 12.77 11.86
C GLN A 156 6.04 13.88 12.43
N GLN A 157 6.33 14.35 13.65
CA GLN A 157 5.56 15.39 14.29
C GLN A 157 5.72 16.75 13.58
N VAL A 158 6.93 17.06 13.10
CA VAL A 158 7.18 18.25 12.27
C VAL A 158 6.52 18.14 10.90
N PHE A 159 6.31 16.93 10.37
CA PHE A 159 5.85 16.72 8.99
C PHE A 159 4.34 16.51 8.83
N LYS A 160 3.71 15.81 9.76
CA LYS A 160 2.27 15.52 9.73
C LYS A 160 1.46 16.52 10.54
N HIS A 161 2.12 17.43 11.28
CA HIS A 161 1.46 18.46 12.09
C HIS A 161 0.38 17.88 13.01
N VAL A 162 0.64 16.68 13.56
CA VAL A 162 -0.33 15.91 14.33
C VAL A 162 -0.81 16.76 15.51
N GLY A 163 -2.13 16.89 15.67
CA GLY A 163 -2.77 17.69 16.72
C GLY A 163 -3.07 19.14 16.35
N LEU A 164 -2.31 19.78 15.44
CA LEU A 164 -2.60 21.18 15.05
C LEU A 164 -3.95 21.30 14.31
N GLY A 165 -4.31 20.31 13.49
CA GLY A 165 -5.61 20.28 12.82
C GLY A 165 -6.81 20.22 13.77
N ALA A 166 -6.67 19.55 14.92
CA ALA A 166 -7.73 19.51 15.92
C ALA A 166 -7.94 20.88 16.59
N VAL A 167 -6.83 21.59 16.89
CA VAL A 167 -6.87 22.96 17.41
C VAL A 167 -7.51 23.93 16.40
N VAL A 168 -7.14 23.82 15.11
CA VAL A 168 -7.78 24.59 14.02
C VAL A 168 -9.28 24.33 13.96
N GLY A 169 -9.69 23.06 13.99
CA GLY A 169 -11.10 22.67 13.96
C GLY A 169 -11.88 23.19 15.16
N ALA A 170 -11.31 23.11 16.36
CA ALA A 170 -11.91 23.64 17.57
C ALA A 170 -12.13 25.16 17.48
N ILE A 171 -11.10 25.93 17.09
CA ILE A 171 -11.23 27.39 16.95
C ILE A 171 -12.27 27.76 15.89
N SER A 172 -12.19 27.13 14.71
CA SER A 172 -13.08 27.44 13.58
C SER A 172 -14.54 27.16 13.92
N ARG A 173 -14.81 26.04 14.60
CA ARG A 173 -16.17 25.67 15.04
C ARG A 173 -16.72 26.65 16.08
N ASN A 174 -15.97 26.92 17.14
CA ASN A 174 -16.47 27.78 18.23
C ASN A 174 -16.65 29.25 17.77
N LEU A 175 -15.77 29.76 16.90
CA LEU A 175 -15.94 31.11 16.32
C LEU A 175 -17.18 31.19 15.42
N HIS A 176 -17.49 30.14 14.67
CA HIS A 176 -18.68 30.08 13.83
C HIS A 176 -19.97 30.05 14.67
N GLU A 177 -19.99 29.23 15.73
CA GLU A 177 -21.13 29.12 16.65
C GLU A 177 -21.44 30.44 17.39
N LEU A 178 -20.40 31.18 17.80
CA LEU A 178 -20.55 32.51 18.39
C LEU A 178 -21.01 33.58 17.39
N GLN A 179 -20.77 33.38 16.09
CA GLN A 179 -21.19 34.31 15.03
C GLN A 179 -22.69 34.21 14.74
N ASP A 180 -23.26 33.00 14.75
CA ASP A 180 -24.71 32.78 14.55
C ASP A 180 -25.54 33.37 15.71
N ARG A 181 -25.02 33.34 16.95
CA ARG A 181 -25.71 33.89 18.14
C ARG A 181 -25.76 35.42 18.17
N GLN A 182 -24.88 36.11 17.45
CA GLN A 182 -24.90 37.57 17.35
C GLN A 182 -25.95 38.07 16.33
N GLY A 183 -26.51 37.16 15.51
CA GLY A 183 -27.32 37.49 14.34
C GLY A 183 -28.75 37.94 14.58
N SER A 184 -29.30 37.97 15.80
CA SER A 184 -30.71 38.38 15.98
C SER A 184 -31.09 38.63 17.45
N TYR A 185 -30.91 39.85 17.99
CA TYR A 185 -31.62 40.23 19.24
C TYR A 185 -32.05 41.70 19.40
N LEU A 186 -31.81 42.65 18.47
CA LEU A 186 -32.22 44.06 18.71
C LEU A 186 -33.09 44.75 17.66
N SER A 187 -33.05 44.41 16.38
CA SER A 187 -33.92 45.08 15.40
C SER A 187 -34.22 44.24 14.16
N ILE A 188 -35.48 44.25 13.73
CA ILE A 188 -35.97 43.62 12.49
C ILE A 188 -35.43 44.36 11.24
N TYR A 189 -34.83 45.53 11.42
CA TYR A 189 -34.19 46.33 10.38
C TYR A 189 -32.66 46.20 10.37
N ASP A 190 -32.09 45.41 11.28
CA ASP A 190 -30.65 45.16 11.25
C ASP A 190 -30.34 44.39 9.95
N PRO A 191 -29.41 44.90 9.10
CA PRO A 191 -29.04 44.20 7.88
C PRO A 191 -28.52 42.81 8.25
N PRO A 192 -28.87 41.75 7.49
CA PRO A 192 -28.32 40.44 7.75
C PRO A 192 -26.80 40.54 7.72
N ALA A 193 -26.14 40.20 8.83
CA ALA A 193 -24.70 40.13 8.87
C ALA A 193 -24.28 39.14 7.78
N LEU A 194 -23.64 39.63 6.72
CA LEU A 194 -23.10 38.82 5.64
C LEU A 194 -22.34 37.62 6.24
N PRO A 195 -22.34 36.44 5.60
CA PRO A 195 -21.56 35.29 6.04
C PRO A 195 -20.07 35.55 5.76
N LEU A 196 -19.49 36.48 6.51
CA LEU A 196 -18.07 36.77 6.52
C LEU A 196 -17.46 35.81 7.52
N GLN A 197 -16.93 34.71 7.00
CA GLN A 197 -16.00 33.83 7.72
C GLN A 197 -14.99 34.71 8.48
N ASP A 198 -14.77 34.42 9.76
CA ASP A 198 -13.92 35.29 10.59
C ASP A 198 -12.52 35.41 9.96
N PRO A 199 -11.96 36.63 9.78
CA PRO A 199 -10.69 36.82 9.07
C PRO A 199 -9.52 36.04 9.70
N VAL A 200 -9.60 35.73 11.00
CA VAL A 200 -8.63 34.88 11.68
C VAL A 200 -8.70 33.45 11.16
N VAL A 201 -9.89 32.90 10.93
CA VAL A 201 -10.10 31.55 10.38
C VAL A 201 -9.52 31.45 8.96
N ASP A 202 -9.76 32.45 8.11
CA ASP A 202 -9.19 32.50 6.76
C ASP A 202 -7.66 32.52 6.78
N SER A 203 -7.08 33.32 7.67
CA SER A 203 -5.62 33.39 7.83
C SER A 203 -5.03 32.07 8.33
N ILE A 204 -5.75 31.33 9.19
CA ILE A 204 -5.37 30.01 9.70
C ILE A 204 -5.41 29.00 8.56
N ASN A 205 -6.49 28.94 7.79
CA ASN A 205 -6.61 28.04 6.65
C ASN A 205 -5.49 28.29 5.62
N ALA A 206 -5.24 29.55 5.28
CA ALA A 206 -4.14 29.92 4.40
C ALA A 206 -2.76 29.53 4.97
N ALA A 207 -2.57 29.59 6.28
CA ALA A 207 -1.32 29.15 6.94
C ALA A 207 -1.17 27.62 6.90
N VAL A 208 -2.25 26.87 7.15
CA VAL A 208 -2.28 25.41 7.06
C VAL A 208 -1.97 24.95 5.63
N ASP A 209 -2.53 25.60 4.61
CA ASP A 209 -2.27 25.26 3.21
C ASP A 209 -0.81 25.51 2.82
N ARG A 210 -0.24 26.65 3.23
CA ARG A 210 1.20 26.94 3.02
C ARG A 210 2.09 25.92 3.71
N LEU A 211 1.71 25.53 4.93
CA LEU A 211 2.43 24.54 5.72
C LEU A 211 2.40 23.16 5.04
N SER A 212 1.22 22.71 4.61
CA SER A 212 1.02 21.47 3.85
C SER A 212 1.88 21.44 2.60
N HIS A 213 1.86 22.50 1.78
CA HIS A 213 2.75 22.59 0.62
C HIS A 213 4.25 22.56 0.99
N SER A 214 4.60 23.17 2.13
CA SER A 214 5.96 23.20 2.68
C SER A 214 6.40 21.89 3.35
N THR A 215 5.51 20.93 3.59
CA THR A 215 5.86 19.58 4.05
C THR A 215 5.66 18.52 2.98
N ASN A 216 4.87 18.77 1.93
CA ASN A 216 4.56 17.83 0.84
C ASN A 216 5.79 17.18 0.18
N PHE A 217 6.91 17.88 -0.05
CA PHE A 217 8.12 17.27 -0.59
C PHE A 217 8.75 16.23 0.35
N LEU A 218 8.73 16.51 1.66
CA LEU A 218 9.29 15.60 2.67
C LEU A 218 8.32 14.47 2.96
N ASN A 219 7.01 14.71 2.92
CA ASN A 219 5.98 13.68 2.92
C ASN A 219 6.10 12.77 1.70
N PHE A 220 6.35 13.32 0.51
CA PHE A 220 6.64 12.55 -0.70
C PHE A 220 7.88 11.67 -0.51
N LEU A 221 8.98 12.22 0.01
CA LEU A 221 10.18 11.42 0.29
C LEU A 221 9.96 10.36 1.37
N ALA A 222 9.20 10.67 2.43
CA ALA A 222 8.82 9.73 3.47
C ALA A 222 7.91 8.62 2.93
N GLN A 223 6.93 8.94 2.08
CA GLN A 223 6.05 7.98 1.41
C GLN A 223 6.83 7.10 0.43
N HIS A 224 7.74 7.67 -0.35
CA HIS A 224 8.64 6.90 -1.21
C HIS A 224 9.57 5.97 -0.42
N ALA A 225 10.01 6.41 0.75
CA ALA A 225 10.80 5.59 1.67
C ALA A 225 9.97 4.49 2.36
N LEU A 226 8.70 4.76 2.66
CA LEU A 226 7.72 3.82 3.22
C LEU A 226 7.36 2.70 2.25
N ILE A 227 7.14 3.03 0.98
CA ILE A 227 6.92 2.03 -0.09
C ILE A 227 8.14 1.10 -0.23
N MET A 228 9.33 1.56 0.15
CA MET A 228 10.58 0.80 0.15
C MET A 228 10.85 0.05 1.46
N GLN A 229 9.90 0.03 2.41
CA GLN A 229 10.01 -0.70 3.69
C GLN A 229 9.51 -2.15 3.59
N GLU A 230 8.74 -2.49 2.56
CA GLU A 230 8.23 -3.86 2.39
C GLU A 230 9.28 -4.83 1.82
N GLU A 231 10.46 -4.34 1.42
CA GLU A 231 11.54 -5.15 0.86
C GLU A 231 12.89 -4.77 1.47
N LEU A 232 13.36 -5.61 2.38
CA LEU A 232 14.76 -5.71 2.77
C LEU A 232 15.31 -7.04 2.24
N PRO A 233 16.35 -7.00 1.40
CA PRO A 233 17.51 -7.86 1.56
C PRO A 233 18.60 -7.10 2.31
N ALA A 234 19.42 -7.86 3.05
CA ALA A 234 20.57 -7.40 3.82
C ALA A 234 21.64 -6.72 2.93
N PRO A 235 22.58 -5.95 3.51
CA PRO A 235 23.49 -5.11 2.74
C PRO A 235 24.69 -5.93 2.26
N THR A 236 24.72 -6.26 0.98
CA THR A 236 25.98 -6.46 0.26
C THR A 236 26.11 -5.38 -0.79
N ASP A 237 27.16 -4.58 -0.63
CA ASP A 237 27.76 -3.82 -1.72
C ASP A 237 27.95 -4.79 -2.89
N GLU A 238 27.29 -4.55 -4.02
CA GLU A 238 27.95 -4.57 -5.31
C GLU A 238 27.05 -4.07 -6.45
N ARG A 239 27.74 -3.54 -7.44
CA ARG A 239 27.30 -2.55 -8.41
C ARG A 239 26.88 -3.23 -9.72
N ILE A 240 26.07 -4.28 -9.65
CA ILE A 240 25.72 -5.09 -10.83
C ILE A 240 24.23 -5.43 -10.78
N ASP A 241 23.34 -4.60 -11.37
CA ASP A 241 22.08 -5.14 -11.92
C ASP A 241 21.32 -4.18 -12.85
N ASP A 242 22.02 -3.49 -13.76
CA ASP A 242 21.34 -2.84 -14.91
C ASP A 242 21.05 -3.84 -16.06
N GLU A 243 21.39 -5.13 -15.94
CA GLU A 243 21.23 -6.13 -17.03
C GLU A 243 20.09 -7.17 -16.88
N ARG A 244 19.36 -7.25 -15.76
CA ARG A 244 18.35 -8.33 -15.56
C ARG A 244 16.90 -8.00 -15.96
N TYR A 245 16.63 -6.90 -16.67
CA TYR A 245 15.28 -6.55 -17.13
C TYR A 245 15.00 -6.97 -18.58
N HIS A 246 14.23 -8.05 -18.78
CA HIS A 246 13.73 -8.43 -20.10
C HIS A 246 12.31 -7.90 -20.32
N PHE A 247 12.20 -6.74 -20.96
CA PHE A 247 10.93 -6.10 -21.35
C PHE A 247 9.97 -7.08 -22.08
N MET A 248 10.51 -7.96 -22.92
CA MET A 248 9.73 -8.99 -23.64
C MET A 248 9.05 -10.00 -22.71
N SER A 249 9.72 -10.44 -21.64
CA SER A 249 9.12 -11.37 -20.67
C SER A 249 8.01 -10.70 -19.85
N LEU A 250 8.15 -9.40 -19.53
CA LEU A 250 7.07 -8.60 -18.94
C LEU A 250 5.89 -8.45 -19.91
N LEU A 251 6.14 -8.17 -21.18
CA LEU A 251 5.09 -8.04 -22.20
C LEU A 251 4.31 -9.35 -22.37
N LEU A 252 4.99 -10.50 -22.43
CA LEU A 252 4.37 -11.82 -22.46
C LEU A 252 3.49 -12.08 -21.23
N ASN A 253 3.95 -11.65 -20.06
CA ASN A 253 3.20 -11.77 -18.81
C ASN A 253 1.90 -10.93 -18.82
N LEU A 254 1.97 -9.70 -19.32
CA LEU A 254 0.81 -8.83 -19.51
C LEU A 254 -0.13 -9.40 -20.58
N ALA A 255 0.41 -9.92 -21.68
CA ALA A 255 -0.36 -10.56 -22.75
C ALA A 255 -1.10 -11.80 -22.26
N ASN A 256 -0.46 -12.64 -21.44
CA ASN A 256 -1.12 -13.80 -20.80
C ASN A 256 -2.34 -13.36 -19.98
N THR A 257 -2.17 -12.31 -19.18
CA THR A 257 -3.22 -11.78 -18.31
C THR A 257 -4.37 -11.20 -19.10
N PHE A 258 -4.07 -10.42 -20.14
CA PHE A 258 -5.07 -9.87 -21.05
C PHE A 258 -5.85 -10.99 -21.75
N LEU A 259 -5.14 -11.94 -22.36
CA LEU A 259 -5.74 -13.03 -23.11
C LEU A 259 -6.60 -13.94 -22.21
N TYR A 260 -6.16 -14.18 -20.97
CA TYR A 260 -6.94 -14.92 -19.98
C TYR A 260 -8.23 -14.20 -19.61
N MET A 261 -8.20 -12.87 -19.44
CA MET A 261 -9.45 -12.13 -19.17
C MET A 261 -10.37 -12.11 -20.39
N VAL A 262 -9.85 -11.97 -21.62
CA VAL A 262 -10.69 -12.13 -22.82
C VAL A 262 -11.34 -13.51 -22.82
N ASN A 263 -10.58 -14.58 -22.55
CA ASN A 263 -11.08 -15.95 -22.51
C ASN A 263 -12.25 -16.15 -21.53
N THR A 264 -12.15 -15.56 -20.33
CA THR A 264 -13.19 -15.69 -19.31
C THR A 264 -14.48 -15.01 -19.74
N TYR A 265 -14.38 -13.82 -20.36
CA TYR A 265 -15.54 -12.96 -20.59
C TYR A 265 -16.14 -13.05 -22.00
N ILE A 266 -15.41 -13.56 -23.00
CA ILE A 266 -15.92 -13.74 -24.38
C ILE A 266 -17.07 -14.75 -24.46
N ILE A 267 -17.23 -15.61 -23.46
CA ILE A 267 -18.32 -16.59 -23.43
C ILE A 267 -19.56 -16.08 -22.69
N VAL A 268 -19.44 -15.07 -21.84
CA VAL A 268 -20.57 -14.62 -21.00
C VAL A 268 -21.82 -14.27 -21.84
N PRO A 269 -21.72 -13.57 -22.99
CA PRO A 269 -22.89 -13.24 -23.80
C PRO A 269 -23.55 -14.45 -24.49
N THR A 270 -22.80 -15.52 -24.76
CA THR A 270 -23.27 -16.68 -25.54
C THR A 270 -23.55 -17.92 -24.68
N ALA A 271 -23.26 -17.86 -23.37
CA ALA A 271 -23.38 -18.99 -22.46
C ALA A 271 -24.81 -19.52 -22.31
N ASP A 272 -25.80 -18.63 -22.37
CA ASP A 272 -27.22 -18.99 -22.27
C ASP A 272 -27.70 -19.73 -23.52
N ASP A 273 -27.54 -19.10 -24.70
CA ASP A 273 -27.86 -19.67 -26.00
C ASP A 273 -27.14 -21.01 -26.24
N TYR A 274 -25.89 -21.13 -25.81
CA TYR A 274 -25.16 -22.39 -25.95
C TYR A 274 -25.74 -23.49 -25.07
N SER A 275 -26.06 -23.19 -23.80
CA SER A 275 -26.67 -24.17 -22.88
C SER A 275 -28.05 -24.64 -23.39
N MET A 276 -28.87 -23.71 -23.89
CA MET A 276 -30.18 -24.03 -24.48
C MET A 276 -30.05 -24.84 -25.77
N SER A 277 -29.07 -24.53 -26.62
CA SER A 277 -28.85 -25.29 -27.88
C SER A 277 -28.44 -26.75 -27.66
N LEU A 278 -27.92 -27.07 -26.47
CA LEU A 278 -27.59 -28.44 -26.04
C LEU A 278 -28.77 -29.14 -25.33
N GLY A 279 -29.95 -28.49 -25.26
CA GLY A 279 -31.15 -29.04 -24.63
C GLY A 279 -31.20 -28.90 -23.10
N ALA A 280 -30.36 -28.04 -22.52
CA ALA A 280 -30.32 -27.81 -21.07
C ALA A 280 -31.20 -26.62 -20.65
N ALA A 281 -31.66 -26.63 -19.38
CA ALA A 281 -32.41 -25.52 -18.80
C ALA A 281 -31.52 -24.26 -18.65
N ALA A 282 -32.12 -23.07 -18.71
CA ALA A 282 -31.40 -21.78 -18.57
C ALA A 282 -30.58 -21.68 -17.28
N THR A 283 -30.96 -22.37 -16.19
CA THR A 283 -30.19 -22.40 -14.94
C THR A 283 -28.79 -22.99 -15.09
N VAL A 284 -28.56 -23.81 -16.12
CA VAL A 284 -27.27 -24.44 -16.40
C VAL A 284 -26.25 -23.42 -16.94
N CYS A 285 -26.67 -22.31 -17.53
CA CYS A 285 -25.76 -21.26 -17.99
C CYS A 285 -24.94 -20.65 -16.83
N GLY A 286 -25.56 -20.52 -15.65
CA GLY A 286 -24.89 -20.13 -14.41
C GLY A 286 -23.83 -21.13 -13.95
N ILE A 287 -24.09 -22.44 -14.13
CA ILE A 287 -23.12 -23.51 -13.82
C ILE A 287 -21.94 -23.46 -14.81
N VAL A 288 -22.21 -23.23 -16.10
CA VAL A 288 -21.17 -23.10 -17.13
C VAL A 288 -20.24 -21.92 -16.82
N ILE A 289 -20.78 -20.75 -16.46
CA ILE A 289 -20.00 -19.58 -16.07
C ILE A 289 -19.25 -19.84 -14.75
N GLY A 290 -19.93 -20.40 -13.75
CA GLY A 290 -19.40 -20.64 -12.40
C GLY A 290 -18.30 -21.71 -12.34
N ALA A 291 -18.37 -22.75 -13.16
CA ALA A 291 -17.41 -23.85 -13.17
C ALA A 291 -15.97 -23.37 -13.38
N MET A 292 -15.78 -22.39 -14.27
CA MET A 292 -14.46 -21.80 -14.51
C MET A 292 -13.92 -21.07 -13.27
N ALA A 293 -14.76 -20.30 -12.58
CA ALA A 293 -14.37 -19.56 -11.38
C ALA A 293 -13.98 -20.50 -10.23
N VAL A 294 -14.73 -21.60 -10.04
CA VAL A 294 -14.42 -22.63 -9.04
C VAL A 294 -13.06 -23.25 -9.32
N ALA A 295 -12.81 -23.72 -10.54
CA ALA A 295 -11.53 -24.31 -10.93
C ALA A 295 -10.35 -23.31 -10.80
N GLN A 296 -10.59 -22.03 -11.07
CA GLN A 296 -9.60 -20.97 -10.92
C GLN A 296 -9.12 -20.81 -9.47
N VAL A 297 -10.00 -20.97 -8.47
CA VAL A 297 -9.60 -20.88 -7.05
C VAL A 297 -8.57 -21.96 -6.73
N PHE A 298 -8.80 -23.20 -7.13
CA PHE A 298 -7.86 -24.31 -6.92
C PHE A 298 -6.56 -24.11 -7.69
N SER A 299 -6.65 -23.67 -8.96
CA SER A 299 -5.51 -23.33 -9.79
C SER A 299 -4.59 -22.31 -9.09
N SER A 300 -5.16 -21.26 -8.50
CA SER A 300 -4.37 -20.18 -7.89
C SER A 300 -3.39 -20.67 -6.81
N VAL A 301 -3.80 -21.68 -6.01
CA VAL A 301 -2.96 -22.25 -4.96
C VAL A 301 -1.83 -23.09 -5.55
N TYR A 302 -2.15 -23.96 -6.51
CA TYR A 302 -1.17 -24.84 -7.15
C TYR A 302 -0.11 -24.05 -7.93
N PHE A 303 -0.54 -23.09 -8.73
CA PHE A 303 0.34 -22.23 -9.49
C PHE A 303 1.17 -21.28 -8.60
N SER A 304 0.62 -20.84 -7.47
CA SER A 304 1.38 -20.07 -6.47
C SER A 304 2.54 -20.90 -5.92
N ALA A 305 2.30 -22.17 -5.55
CA ALA A 305 3.35 -23.07 -5.08
C ALA A 305 4.38 -23.38 -6.18
N TRP A 306 3.93 -23.66 -7.41
CA TRP A 306 4.82 -24.00 -8.52
C TRP A 306 5.69 -22.80 -8.97
N SER A 307 5.14 -21.58 -8.90
CA SER A 307 5.89 -20.35 -9.19
C SER A 307 7.07 -20.07 -8.25
N ASN A 308 7.14 -20.75 -7.10
CA ASN A 308 8.34 -20.72 -6.26
C ASN A 308 9.56 -21.29 -6.99
N ARG A 309 9.38 -22.27 -7.88
CA ARG A 309 10.49 -23.00 -8.52
C ARG A 309 10.81 -22.52 -9.94
N SER A 310 9.81 -22.17 -10.74
CA SER A 310 9.98 -21.71 -12.13
C SER A 310 8.77 -20.88 -12.55
N TYR A 311 8.99 -19.90 -13.44
CA TYR A 311 7.90 -19.11 -14.05
C TYR A 311 7.54 -19.59 -15.45
N PHE A 312 8.52 -20.10 -16.20
CA PHE A 312 8.30 -20.56 -17.57
C PHE A 312 7.41 -21.81 -17.60
N ARG A 313 7.72 -22.82 -16.76
CA ARG A 313 7.01 -24.11 -16.77
C ARG A 313 5.51 -23.97 -16.43
N PRO A 314 5.11 -23.19 -15.41
CA PRO A 314 3.69 -22.97 -15.15
C PRO A 314 2.99 -22.22 -16.31
N LEU A 315 3.63 -21.21 -16.92
CA LEU A 315 3.01 -20.47 -18.04
C LEU A 315 2.78 -21.35 -19.28
N VAL A 316 3.70 -22.25 -19.58
CA VAL A 316 3.55 -23.25 -20.65
C VAL A 316 2.40 -24.20 -20.33
N PHE A 317 2.38 -24.78 -19.13
CA PHE A 317 1.31 -25.69 -18.70
C PHE A 317 -0.07 -25.02 -18.75
N SER A 318 -0.18 -23.80 -18.24
CA SER A 318 -1.39 -22.97 -18.32
C SER A 318 -1.88 -22.81 -19.77
N SER A 319 -0.99 -22.47 -20.70
CA SER A 319 -1.34 -22.25 -22.10
C SER A 319 -1.83 -23.52 -22.79
N ILE A 320 -1.21 -24.68 -22.50
CA ILE A 320 -1.63 -25.98 -23.02
C ILE A 320 -3.02 -26.35 -22.50
N VAL A 321 -3.25 -26.20 -21.20
CA VAL A 321 -4.55 -26.49 -20.57
C VAL A 321 -5.65 -25.58 -21.11
N LEU A 322 -5.35 -24.31 -21.37
CA LEU A 322 -6.29 -23.35 -21.98
C LEU A 322 -6.60 -23.64 -23.44
N PHE A 323 -5.60 -24.10 -24.20
CA PHE A 323 -5.82 -24.59 -25.57
C PHE A 323 -6.76 -25.79 -25.59
N VAL A 324 -6.50 -26.79 -24.74
CA VAL A 324 -7.33 -28.00 -24.63
C VAL A 324 -8.74 -27.64 -24.15
N GLY A 325 -8.87 -26.83 -23.10
CA GLY A 325 -10.17 -26.44 -22.54
C GLY A 325 -11.05 -25.68 -23.53
N ASN A 326 -10.47 -24.77 -24.32
CA ASN A 326 -11.20 -24.03 -25.35
C ASN A 326 -11.58 -24.90 -26.55
N THR A 327 -10.73 -25.87 -26.92
CA THR A 327 -11.06 -26.86 -27.95
C THR A 327 -12.20 -27.76 -27.51
N MET A 328 -12.17 -28.25 -26.25
CA MET A 328 -13.27 -29.02 -25.67
C MET A 328 -14.57 -28.22 -25.62
N TYR A 329 -14.49 -26.94 -25.24
CA TYR A 329 -15.64 -26.05 -25.23
C TYR A 329 -16.25 -25.88 -26.63
N ALA A 330 -15.46 -25.78 -27.69
CA ALA A 330 -15.97 -25.66 -29.05
C ALA A 330 -16.58 -26.98 -29.57
N LEU A 331 -15.95 -28.12 -29.27
CA LEU A 331 -16.40 -29.45 -29.70
C LEU A 331 -17.66 -29.94 -28.96
N ALA A 332 -17.98 -29.36 -27.81
CA ALA A 332 -19.15 -29.76 -27.03
C ALA A 332 -20.47 -29.63 -27.82
N TYR A 333 -20.56 -28.67 -28.74
CA TYR A 333 -21.71 -28.50 -29.64
C TYR A 333 -21.84 -29.67 -30.61
N ASP A 334 -20.76 -30.04 -31.30
CA ASP A 334 -20.77 -31.14 -32.28
C ASP A 334 -21.00 -32.51 -31.61
N MET A 335 -20.57 -32.66 -30.35
CA MET A 335 -20.84 -33.85 -29.53
C MET A 335 -22.19 -33.83 -28.81
N SER A 336 -22.92 -32.71 -28.88
CA SER A 336 -24.19 -32.48 -28.17
C SER A 336 -24.13 -32.87 -26.69
N SER A 337 -23.01 -32.57 -26.02
CA SER A 337 -22.74 -33.03 -24.64
C SER A 337 -22.46 -31.88 -23.68
N LEU A 338 -23.37 -31.71 -22.72
CA LEU A 338 -23.23 -30.74 -21.64
C LEU A 338 -22.02 -31.03 -20.72
N THR A 339 -21.68 -32.30 -20.52
CA THR A 339 -20.54 -32.71 -19.69
C THR A 339 -19.22 -32.24 -20.30
N VAL A 340 -19.07 -32.35 -21.62
CA VAL A 340 -17.86 -31.87 -22.33
C VAL A 340 -17.75 -30.34 -22.24
N LEU A 341 -18.88 -29.63 -22.29
CA LEU A 341 -18.93 -28.17 -22.11
C LEU A 341 -18.40 -27.75 -20.73
N ILE A 342 -18.92 -28.38 -19.67
CA ILE A 342 -18.54 -28.08 -18.28
C ILE A 342 -17.08 -28.50 -18.02
N LEU A 343 -16.65 -29.63 -18.56
CA LEU A 343 -15.26 -30.09 -18.42
C LEU A 343 -14.29 -29.14 -19.13
N GLY A 344 -14.64 -28.66 -20.32
CA GLY A 344 -13.89 -27.60 -21.01
C GLY A 344 -13.77 -26.32 -20.17
N ARG A 345 -14.85 -25.91 -19.48
CA ARG A 345 -14.85 -24.76 -18.56
C ARG A 345 -13.93 -24.97 -17.36
N LEU A 346 -13.98 -26.14 -16.75
CA LEU A 346 -13.12 -26.51 -15.62
C LEU A 346 -11.65 -26.49 -16.06
N CYS A 347 -11.33 -27.06 -17.22
CA CYS A 347 -9.99 -26.98 -17.81
C CYS A 347 -9.54 -25.52 -18.00
N CYS A 348 -10.37 -24.65 -18.59
CA CYS A 348 -10.05 -23.23 -18.73
C CYS A 348 -9.80 -22.52 -17.39
N GLY A 349 -10.49 -22.91 -16.32
CA GLY A 349 -10.25 -22.42 -14.96
C GLY A 349 -8.92 -22.90 -14.37
N LEU A 350 -8.59 -24.18 -14.57
CA LEU A 350 -7.33 -24.80 -14.15
C LEU A 350 -6.11 -24.21 -14.87
N GLY A 351 -6.29 -23.59 -16.02
CA GLY A 351 -5.21 -22.88 -16.71
C GLY A 351 -4.90 -21.49 -16.14
N SER A 352 -5.43 -21.08 -14.99
CA SER A 352 -5.24 -19.71 -14.48
C SER A 352 -3.83 -19.46 -13.93
N ALA A 353 -2.97 -18.84 -14.73
CA ALA A 353 -1.61 -18.43 -14.31
C ALA A 353 -1.55 -17.03 -13.66
N ARG A 354 -2.69 -16.43 -13.27
CA ARG A 354 -2.73 -15.05 -12.74
C ARG A 354 -1.87 -14.85 -11.48
N ALA A 355 -1.79 -15.87 -10.62
CA ALA A 355 -0.92 -15.83 -9.44
C ALA A 355 0.57 -15.76 -9.84
N VAL A 356 0.97 -16.52 -10.86
CA VAL A 356 2.33 -16.51 -11.43
C VAL A 356 2.64 -15.16 -12.05
N ASN A 357 1.68 -14.58 -12.79
CA ASN A 357 1.86 -13.27 -13.44
C ASN A 357 2.12 -12.16 -12.44
N ARG A 358 1.30 -12.11 -11.38
CA ARG A 358 1.45 -11.12 -10.32
C ARG A 358 2.78 -11.28 -9.57
N ARG A 359 3.19 -12.51 -9.33
CA ARG A 359 4.47 -12.81 -8.68
C ARG A 359 5.67 -12.47 -9.55
N TYR A 360 5.62 -12.76 -10.84
CA TYR A 360 6.67 -12.39 -11.79
C TYR A 360 6.91 -10.88 -11.82
N ILE A 361 5.84 -10.08 -11.81
CA ILE A 361 5.94 -8.62 -11.72
C ILE A 361 6.57 -8.17 -10.39
N SER A 362 6.27 -8.88 -9.30
CA SER A 362 6.86 -8.56 -7.99
C SER A 362 8.35 -8.87 -7.93
N ASP A 363 8.74 -10.03 -8.46
CA ASP A 363 10.07 -10.59 -8.24
C ASP A 363 11.08 -10.17 -9.33
N CYS A 364 10.63 -9.90 -10.55
CA CYS A 364 11.53 -9.69 -11.71
C CYS A 364 11.54 -8.25 -12.25
N VAL A 365 10.62 -7.39 -11.82
CA VAL A 365 10.53 -6.01 -12.33
C VAL A 365 11.20 -5.04 -11.35
N PRO A 366 12.15 -4.20 -11.82
CA PRO A 366 12.81 -3.21 -10.97
C PRO A 366 11.82 -2.31 -10.25
N LEU A 367 12.12 -2.00 -8.98
CA LEU A 367 11.28 -1.17 -8.10
C LEU A 367 10.83 0.16 -8.73
N LYS A 368 11.69 0.78 -9.53
CA LYS A 368 11.39 2.05 -10.24
C LYS A 368 10.18 1.96 -11.18
N ILE A 369 9.98 0.81 -11.82
CA ILE A 369 8.94 0.60 -12.84
C ILE A 369 7.88 -0.43 -12.41
N ARG A 370 8.04 -1.08 -11.24
CA ARG A 370 7.09 -2.10 -10.75
C ARG A 370 5.69 -1.58 -10.52
N MET A 371 5.53 -0.33 -10.07
CA MET A 371 4.20 0.30 -9.96
C MET A 371 3.56 0.43 -11.34
N GLN A 372 4.31 0.87 -12.35
CA GLN A 372 3.83 0.99 -13.73
C GLN A 372 3.51 -0.38 -14.34
N ALA A 373 4.33 -1.41 -14.10
CA ALA A 373 4.07 -2.78 -14.53
C ALA A 373 2.82 -3.38 -13.86
N SER A 374 2.62 -3.11 -12.56
CA SER A 374 1.43 -3.54 -11.82
C SER A 374 0.18 -2.83 -12.31
N ALA A 375 0.26 -1.52 -12.58
CA ALA A 375 -0.80 -0.75 -13.21
C ALA A 375 -1.09 -1.28 -14.63
N GLY A 376 -0.05 -1.65 -15.39
CA GLY A 376 -0.17 -2.30 -16.69
C GLY A 376 -0.90 -3.65 -16.62
N PHE A 377 -0.62 -4.49 -15.61
CA PHE A 377 -1.32 -5.75 -15.37
C PHE A 377 -2.81 -5.55 -15.07
N VAL A 378 -3.15 -4.55 -14.24
CA VAL A 378 -4.55 -4.21 -13.93
C VAL A 378 -5.25 -3.67 -15.18
N SER A 379 -4.58 -2.79 -15.91
CA SER A 379 -5.10 -2.20 -17.16
C SER A 379 -5.34 -3.27 -18.22
N ALA A 380 -4.37 -4.18 -18.43
CA ALA A 380 -4.47 -5.33 -19.32
C ALA A 380 -5.62 -6.27 -18.90
N SER A 381 -5.82 -6.49 -17.60
CA SER A 381 -6.97 -7.26 -17.11
C SER A 381 -8.29 -6.56 -17.45
N ALA A 382 -8.40 -5.27 -17.15
CA ALA A 382 -9.61 -4.49 -17.41
C ALA A 382 -9.94 -4.42 -18.90
N LEU A 383 -8.94 -4.20 -19.75
CA LEU A 383 -9.07 -4.26 -21.21
C LEU A 383 -9.56 -5.63 -21.66
N GLY A 384 -8.99 -6.71 -21.14
CA GLY A 384 -9.43 -8.06 -21.51
C GLY A 384 -10.89 -8.35 -21.11
N MET A 385 -11.32 -7.87 -19.95
CA MET A 385 -12.72 -8.00 -19.49
C MET A 385 -13.69 -7.25 -20.41
N ALA A 386 -13.30 -6.08 -20.92
CA ALA A 386 -14.10 -5.30 -21.86
C ALA A 386 -14.07 -5.89 -23.28
N CYS A 387 -12.90 -6.31 -23.76
CA CYS A 387 -12.71 -6.88 -25.09
C CYS A 387 -13.41 -8.24 -25.26
N GLY A 388 -13.56 -9.02 -24.18
CA GLY A 388 -14.24 -10.32 -24.23
C GLY A 388 -15.64 -10.24 -24.85
N PRO A 389 -16.61 -9.57 -24.21
CA PRO A 389 -17.97 -9.47 -24.73
C PRO A 389 -18.04 -8.74 -26.08
N ALA A 390 -17.16 -7.75 -26.32
CA ALA A 390 -17.09 -7.03 -27.59
C ALA A 390 -16.71 -7.96 -28.75
N LEU A 391 -15.70 -8.83 -28.57
CA LEU A 391 -15.33 -9.85 -29.54
C LEU A 391 -16.45 -10.87 -29.74
N ALA A 392 -17.12 -11.30 -28.67
CA ALA A 392 -18.26 -12.21 -28.76
C ALA A 392 -19.37 -11.67 -29.66
N GLY A 393 -19.68 -10.37 -29.56
CA GLY A 393 -20.68 -9.70 -30.41
C GLY A 393 -20.30 -9.62 -31.89
N ILE A 394 -19.00 -9.54 -32.21
CA ILE A 394 -18.51 -9.53 -33.60
C ILE A 394 -18.52 -10.95 -34.20
N LEU A 395 -18.35 -11.98 -33.38
CA LEU A 395 -18.22 -13.38 -33.78
C LEU A 395 -19.57 -14.08 -34.08
N GLN A 396 -20.58 -13.34 -34.55
CA GLN A 396 -21.92 -13.86 -34.87
C GLN A 396 -22.04 -14.40 -36.31
N THR A 397 -21.10 -15.27 -36.71
CA THR A 397 -21.10 -15.88 -38.05
C THR A 397 -21.51 -17.33 -38.00
N ASN A 398 -22.28 -17.77 -38.99
CA ASN A 398 -22.76 -19.15 -39.10
C ASN A 398 -22.27 -19.78 -40.40
N PHE A 399 -21.32 -20.72 -40.28
CA PHE A 399 -20.86 -21.54 -41.39
C PHE A 399 -20.40 -22.92 -40.90
N LYS A 400 -20.35 -23.89 -41.79
CA LYS A 400 -19.96 -25.27 -41.47
C LYS A 400 -18.79 -25.68 -42.35
N ILE A 401 -17.68 -26.09 -41.74
CA ILE A 401 -16.51 -26.61 -42.44
C ILE A 401 -16.38 -28.09 -42.04
N TYR A 402 -16.55 -28.99 -43.01
CA TYR A 402 -16.59 -30.45 -42.80
C TYR A 402 -17.58 -30.87 -41.69
N LYS A 403 -17.08 -31.46 -40.60
CA LYS A 403 -17.86 -31.95 -39.44
C LYS A 403 -17.91 -30.95 -38.28
N LEU A 404 -17.23 -29.80 -38.39
CA LEU A 404 -17.14 -28.79 -37.32
C LEU A 404 -18.12 -27.65 -37.61
N THR A 405 -18.94 -27.33 -36.61
CA THR A 405 -19.88 -26.21 -36.70
C THR A 405 -19.24 -24.93 -36.16
N PHE A 406 -19.23 -23.87 -36.98
CA PHE A 406 -18.80 -22.53 -36.60
C PHE A 406 -20.05 -21.66 -36.51
N ASN A 407 -20.55 -21.50 -35.29
CA ASN A 407 -21.71 -20.69 -34.95
C ASN A 407 -21.29 -19.68 -33.87
N ALA A 408 -22.12 -18.68 -33.58
CA ALA A 408 -21.88 -17.67 -32.55
C ALA A 408 -21.47 -18.26 -31.18
N ASN A 409 -21.91 -19.48 -30.87
CA ASN A 409 -21.61 -20.19 -29.63
C ASN A 409 -20.24 -20.90 -29.64
N THR A 410 -19.78 -21.42 -30.78
CA THR A 410 -18.55 -22.22 -30.90
C THR A 410 -17.35 -21.41 -31.36
N LEU A 411 -17.57 -20.33 -32.13
CA LEU A 411 -16.51 -19.43 -32.60
C LEU A 411 -15.64 -18.85 -31.48
N PRO A 412 -16.19 -18.38 -30.34
CA PRO A 412 -15.39 -17.92 -29.21
C PRO A 412 -14.37 -18.96 -28.74
N GLY A 413 -14.76 -20.24 -28.70
CA GLY A 413 -13.86 -21.34 -28.33
C GLY A 413 -12.73 -21.54 -29.34
N TRP A 414 -13.05 -21.59 -30.63
CA TRP A 414 -12.05 -21.76 -31.69
C TRP A 414 -11.06 -20.59 -31.78
N VAL A 415 -11.56 -19.35 -31.73
CA VAL A 415 -10.72 -18.15 -31.77
C VAL A 415 -9.77 -18.12 -30.58
N MET A 416 -10.27 -18.41 -29.38
CA MET A 416 -9.44 -18.44 -28.19
C MET A 416 -8.44 -19.61 -28.20
N ALA A 417 -8.81 -20.78 -28.72
CA ALA A 417 -7.87 -21.89 -28.88
C ALA A 417 -6.69 -21.51 -29.77
N VAL A 418 -6.95 -20.90 -30.94
CA VAL A 418 -5.89 -20.40 -31.84
C VAL A 418 -5.04 -19.33 -31.14
N ALA A 419 -5.66 -18.38 -30.43
CA ALA A 419 -4.94 -17.33 -29.72
C ALA A 419 -4.01 -17.89 -28.63
N TRP A 420 -4.44 -18.92 -27.89
CA TRP A 420 -3.60 -19.60 -26.90
C TRP A 420 -2.47 -20.41 -27.51
N LEU A 421 -2.69 -21.00 -28.69
CA LEU A 421 -1.64 -21.68 -29.44
C LEU A 421 -0.57 -20.69 -29.95
N VAL A 422 -0.99 -19.55 -30.50
CA VAL A 422 -0.07 -18.47 -30.91
C VAL A 422 0.70 -17.94 -29.70
N TYR A 423 0.03 -17.72 -28.58
CA TYR A 423 0.68 -17.30 -27.34
C TYR A 423 1.71 -18.33 -26.85
N LEU A 424 1.39 -19.63 -26.91
CA LEU A 424 2.31 -20.71 -26.53
C LEU A 424 3.58 -20.70 -27.39
N VAL A 425 3.44 -20.55 -28.70
CA VAL A 425 4.59 -20.43 -29.63
C VAL A 425 5.41 -19.17 -29.32
N TRP A 426 4.74 -18.05 -29.08
CA TRP A 426 5.41 -16.79 -28.75
C TRP A 426 6.18 -16.86 -27.42
N LEU A 427 5.58 -17.50 -26.41
CA LEU A 427 6.18 -17.76 -25.11
C LEU A 427 7.45 -18.61 -25.27
N TRP A 428 7.41 -19.67 -26.08
CA TRP A 428 8.56 -20.55 -26.27
C TRP A 428 9.75 -19.85 -26.93
N ILE A 429 9.48 -18.96 -27.89
CA ILE A 429 10.54 -18.26 -28.64
C ILE A 429 11.14 -17.10 -27.84
N SER A 430 10.30 -16.34 -27.14
CA SER A 430 10.69 -15.01 -26.60
C SER A 430 10.87 -14.99 -25.08
N PHE A 431 10.39 -15.99 -24.33
CA PHE A 431 10.50 -15.96 -22.87
C PHE A 431 11.87 -16.42 -22.40
N LYS A 432 12.60 -15.52 -21.76
CA LYS A 432 13.85 -15.84 -21.08
C LYS A 432 13.62 -15.92 -19.58
N GLU A 433 13.89 -17.09 -19.00
CA GLU A 433 13.75 -17.32 -17.56
C GLU A 433 14.86 -16.55 -16.82
N PRO A 434 14.52 -15.71 -15.83
CA PRO A 434 15.54 -14.99 -15.05
C PRO A 434 16.38 -16.00 -14.24
N SER A 435 17.70 -15.87 -14.31
CA SER A 435 18.64 -16.66 -13.50
C SER A 435 18.40 -16.36 -12.03
N ARG A 436 17.95 -17.36 -11.28
CA ARG A 436 17.90 -17.31 -9.82
C ARG A 436 19.15 -18.00 -9.30
N ASP A 437 19.99 -17.26 -8.61
CA ASP A 437 21.10 -17.82 -7.85
C ASP A 437 20.47 -18.68 -6.73
N ILE A 438 20.67 -20.00 -6.82
CA ILE A 438 20.28 -20.92 -5.76
C ILE A 438 21.23 -20.62 -4.61
N GLU A 439 20.72 -20.08 -3.49
CA GLU A 439 21.46 -20.08 -2.23
C GLU A 439 21.67 -21.54 -1.82
N GLU A 440 22.81 -22.12 -2.21
CA GLU A 440 23.33 -23.29 -1.53
C GLU A 440 23.68 -22.88 -0.09
N PRO A 441 23.27 -23.65 0.93
CA PRO A 441 23.68 -23.38 2.30
C PRO A 441 25.22 -23.39 2.35
N PRO A 442 25.86 -22.46 3.09
CA PRO A 442 27.30 -22.32 3.07
C PRO A 442 27.94 -23.65 3.48
N ALA A 443 28.77 -24.19 2.58
CA ALA A 443 29.65 -25.30 2.89
C ALA A 443 30.47 -24.93 4.13
N SER A 444 30.28 -25.68 5.21
CA SER A 444 31.12 -25.60 6.39
C SER A 444 32.54 -25.97 5.98
N ASN A 445 33.39 -24.98 5.81
CA ASN A 445 34.84 -25.15 5.79
C ASN A 445 35.26 -25.61 7.19
N SER A 446 35.20 -26.92 7.46
CA SER A 446 35.94 -27.52 8.55
C SER A 446 37.34 -27.82 8.04
N GLU A 447 38.28 -26.97 8.47
CA GLU A 447 39.71 -27.21 8.36
C GLU A 447 40.05 -28.62 8.83
N THR A 448 40.87 -29.28 8.02
CA THR A 448 41.40 -30.61 8.24
C THR A 448 42.39 -30.55 9.40
N VAL A 449 42.01 -31.08 10.56
CA VAL A 449 42.97 -31.51 11.59
C VAL A 449 42.75 -33.01 11.81
N GLU A 450 43.68 -33.79 11.27
CA GLU A 450 43.83 -35.21 11.57
C GLU A 450 44.16 -35.42 13.05
N ASN A 451 43.41 -36.27 13.76
CA ASN A 451 43.88 -37.60 14.18
C ASN A 451 43.01 -38.24 15.30
N VAL A 452 42.60 -39.49 15.01
CA VAL A 452 42.64 -40.69 15.88
C VAL A 452 41.70 -40.79 17.10
N ALA A 453 40.65 -41.63 16.98
CA ALA A 453 40.47 -42.92 17.71
C ALA A 453 38.98 -43.32 17.85
N LEU A 454 38.70 -44.62 17.54
CA LEU A 454 37.74 -45.58 18.14
C LEU A 454 36.38 -45.08 18.70
N GLU A 455 35.24 -45.76 18.62
CA GLU A 455 34.78 -47.04 18.09
C GLU A 455 33.23 -47.06 18.28
N GLU A 456 32.54 -47.92 17.53
CA GLU A 456 31.24 -48.55 17.74
C GLU A 456 30.16 -48.02 18.73
N GLY A 457 28.90 -48.04 18.25
CA GLY A 457 27.82 -48.73 18.99
C GLY A 457 26.54 -47.96 19.34
N LYS A 458 25.43 -48.39 18.69
CA LYS A 458 24.06 -48.54 19.22
C LYS A 458 23.30 -47.33 19.81
N GLN A 459 22.20 -46.96 19.14
CA GLN A 459 20.95 -46.46 19.79
C GLN A 459 20.30 -47.55 20.67
N PRO A 460 19.19 -47.32 21.43
CA PRO A 460 18.51 -46.09 21.89
C PRO A 460 18.24 -46.14 23.43
N LEU A 461 17.58 -45.14 24.05
CA LEU A 461 16.61 -45.36 25.15
C LEU A 461 15.85 -44.09 25.60
N LEU A 462 14.62 -44.37 26.03
CA LEU A 462 13.45 -43.55 26.40
C LEU A 462 13.61 -42.74 27.70
N ILE A 463 12.69 -41.81 27.96
CA ILE A 463 11.74 -41.85 29.11
C ILE A 463 10.61 -40.82 28.90
N THR A 464 9.40 -41.26 29.26
CA THR A 464 8.09 -40.61 29.10
C THR A 464 7.58 -40.10 30.46
N SER A 465 6.63 -39.15 30.41
CA SER A 465 5.44 -38.94 31.29
C SER A 465 5.60 -38.41 32.73
N GLU A 466 4.81 -37.37 33.08
CA GLU A 466 3.52 -37.51 33.79
C GLU A 466 2.73 -36.17 33.90
N GLU A 467 1.40 -36.28 33.94
CA GLU A 467 0.37 -35.23 34.13
C GLU A 467 -0.08 -35.12 35.62
N LYS A 468 -0.54 -33.94 36.06
CA LYS A 468 -1.82 -33.75 36.83
C LYS A 468 -2.19 -32.29 37.17
N GLN A 469 -3.51 -32.04 37.14
CA GLN A 469 -4.40 -30.94 37.62
C GLN A 469 -4.21 -30.58 39.12
N GLU A 470 -4.71 -29.51 39.77
CA GLU A 470 -5.64 -28.36 39.55
C GLU A 470 -5.44 -27.40 40.77
N ASP A 471 -5.71 -26.08 40.63
CA ASP A 471 -6.44 -25.18 41.58
C ASP A 471 -6.02 -23.69 41.49
N ASP A 472 -7.05 -22.85 41.67
CA ASP A 472 -7.18 -21.40 41.46
C ASP A 472 -6.31 -20.47 42.35
N GLU A 473 -5.90 -19.32 41.80
CA GLU A 473 -6.04 -17.96 42.37
C GLU A 473 -5.37 -16.90 41.44
N ASP A 474 -6.15 -15.92 40.96
CA ASP A 474 -5.66 -14.63 40.41
C ASP A 474 -5.35 -13.68 41.60
N PRO A 475 -4.35 -12.76 41.56
CA PRO A 475 -4.40 -11.63 40.61
C PRO A 475 -3.04 -11.03 40.14
N GLU A 476 -3.14 -10.27 39.04
CA GLU A 476 -2.32 -9.11 38.62
C GLU A 476 -0.79 -9.18 38.64
N GLY A 477 -0.17 -9.14 37.44
CA GLY A 477 1.25 -8.87 37.27
C GLY A 477 1.70 -8.73 35.81
N ASP A 478 2.11 -7.52 35.46
CA ASP A 478 2.82 -7.09 34.24
C ASP A 478 3.98 -8.03 33.83
N GLY A 479 4.14 -8.28 32.52
CA GLY A 479 5.23 -9.13 32.03
C GLY A 479 5.18 -9.42 30.53
N SER A 480 5.97 -8.67 29.77
CA SER A 480 6.61 -9.01 28.50
C SER A 480 6.35 -10.40 27.89
N GLU A 481 5.76 -10.45 26.69
CA GLU A 481 5.89 -11.61 25.79
C GLU A 481 6.72 -11.22 24.56
N GLU A 482 8.01 -11.57 24.62
CA GLU A 482 8.80 -11.86 23.42
C GLU A 482 8.21 -13.11 22.75
N ALA A 483 7.81 -13.00 21.48
CA ALA A 483 7.34 -14.14 20.72
C ALA A 483 8.52 -15.08 20.35
N PRO A 484 8.37 -16.41 20.48
CA PRO A 484 9.46 -17.36 20.27
C PRO A 484 9.85 -17.49 18.78
N GLU A 485 11.12 -17.83 18.55
CA GLU A 485 11.85 -17.89 17.26
C GLU A 485 11.33 -18.93 16.23
N GLU A 486 10.05 -19.30 16.22
CA GLU A 486 9.49 -20.25 15.23
C GLU A 486 8.97 -19.61 13.94
N SER A 487 9.04 -18.27 13.79
CA SER A 487 8.38 -17.55 12.69
C SER A 487 9.07 -17.62 11.32
N ARG A 488 10.20 -18.35 11.18
CA ARG A 488 11.01 -18.37 9.95
C ARG A 488 10.86 -19.62 9.07
N LYS A 489 9.80 -20.42 9.21
CA LYS A 489 9.50 -21.54 8.29
C LYS A 489 8.27 -21.26 7.42
N PRO A 490 8.30 -21.63 6.12
CA PRO A 490 7.16 -21.41 5.22
C PRO A 490 5.93 -22.23 5.67
N ALA A 491 4.76 -21.60 5.68
CA ALA A 491 3.51 -22.25 6.07
C ALA A 491 3.16 -23.38 5.10
N THR A 492 3.17 -24.62 5.60
CA THR A 492 2.84 -25.84 4.83
C THR A 492 1.34 -26.17 4.80
N SER A 493 0.50 -25.38 5.47
CA SER A 493 -0.95 -25.61 5.57
C SER A 493 -1.73 -24.30 5.74
N ILE A 494 -3.01 -24.32 5.36
CA ILE A 494 -3.94 -23.18 5.44
C ILE A 494 -4.13 -22.70 6.90
N VAL A 495 -4.10 -23.63 7.85
CA VAL A 495 -4.28 -23.33 9.28
C VAL A 495 -3.07 -22.58 9.84
N SER A 496 -1.84 -22.94 9.44
CA SER A 496 -0.63 -22.23 9.87
C SER A 496 -0.50 -20.86 9.21
N ALA A 497 -0.88 -20.74 7.94
CA ALA A 497 -0.95 -19.45 7.25
C ALA A 497 -1.98 -18.49 7.87
N TYR A 498 -3.12 -19.00 8.37
CA TYR A 498 -4.12 -18.19 9.06
C TYR A 498 -3.66 -17.72 10.45
N ARG A 499 -2.87 -18.53 11.15
CA ARG A 499 -2.30 -18.16 12.47
C ARG A 499 -1.27 -17.02 12.35
N LEU A 500 -0.50 -16.98 11.27
CA LEU A 500 0.52 -15.95 10.99
C LEU A 500 -0.05 -14.56 10.63
N LEU A 501 -1.35 -14.43 10.37
CA LEU A 501 -1.99 -13.15 10.08
C LEU A 501 -2.22 -12.34 11.37
N THR A 502 -1.71 -11.10 11.41
CA THR A 502 -1.97 -10.13 12.49
C THR A 502 -3.47 -9.92 12.72
N PRO A 503 -3.93 -9.72 13.97
CA PRO A 503 -5.36 -9.60 14.32
C PRO A 503 -6.12 -8.58 13.45
N SER A 504 -5.48 -7.46 13.13
CA SER A 504 -6.03 -6.38 12.30
C SER A 504 -6.43 -6.87 10.90
N VAL A 505 -5.63 -7.73 10.27
CA VAL A 505 -5.90 -8.26 8.92
C VAL A 505 -7.05 -9.27 8.93
N LYS A 506 -7.20 -10.04 10.02
CA LYS A 506 -8.35 -10.93 10.22
C LYS A 506 -9.66 -10.15 10.30
N VAL A 507 -9.68 -9.04 11.05
CA VAL A 507 -10.86 -8.17 11.18
C VAL A 507 -11.23 -7.49 9.87
N TYR A 508 -10.25 -7.01 9.08
CA TYR A 508 -10.51 -6.41 7.77
C TYR A 508 -11.08 -7.43 6.76
N LYS A 509 -10.57 -8.66 6.76
CA LYS A 509 -11.06 -9.72 5.87
C LYS A 509 -12.47 -10.17 6.26
N GLN A 510 -12.76 -10.25 7.56
CA GLN A 510 -14.11 -10.52 8.08
C GLN A 510 -15.09 -9.41 7.70
N ARG A 511 -14.71 -8.13 7.87
CA ARG A 511 -15.53 -6.98 7.44
C ARG A 511 -15.78 -6.95 5.94
N LEU A 512 -14.78 -7.28 5.12
CA LEU A 512 -14.95 -7.33 3.67
C LEU A 512 -15.90 -8.47 3.25
N LEU A 513 -15.81 -9.64 3.90
CA LEU A 513 -16.76 -10.74 3.67
C LEU A 513 -18.17 -10.38 4.10
N CYS A 514 -18.33 -9.73 5.26
CA CYS A 514 -19.63 -9.24 5.73
C CYS A 514 -20.23 -8.21 4.76
N TYR A 515 -19.43 -7.27 4.26
CA TYR A 515 -19.86 -6.29 3.26
C TYR A 515 -20.30 -6.95 1.95
N LEU A 516 -19.51 -7.91 1.43
CA LEU A 516 -19.88 -8.64 0.22
C LEU A 516 -21.18 -9.45 0.39
N CYS A 517 -21.36 -10.10 1.55
CA CYS A 517 -22.58 -10.84 1.86
C CYS A 517 -23.80 -9.92 1.99
N ILE A 518 -23.64 -8.73 2.60
CA ILE A 518 -24.71 -7.75 2.74
C ILE A 518 -25.11 -7.18 1.37
N ASP A 519 -24.15 -6.86 0.50
CA ASP A 519 -24.45 -6.35 -0.85
C ASP A 519 -25.06 -7.42 -1.77
N LEU A 520 -24.67 -8.69 -1.62
CA LEU A 520 -25.33 -9.82 -2.30
C LEU A 520 -26.77 -9.98 -1.82
N PHE A 521 -27.03 -9.86 -0.52
CA PHE A 521 -28.39 -9.98 0.03
C PHE A 521 -29.29 -8.79 -0.36
N ARG A 522 -28.72 -7.58 -0.45
CA ARG A 522 -29.44 -6.36 -0.85
C ARG A 522 -29.82 -6.38 -2.33
N ASN A 523 -28.98 -6.93 -3.20
CA ASN A 523 -29.28 -7.15 -4.62
C ASN A 523 -30.29 -8.28 -4.86
N PHE A 524 -30.34 -9.29 -4.00
CA PHE A 524 -31.35 -10.36 -4.10
C PHE A 524 -32.75 -9.87 -3.69
N LYS A 525 -32.83 -9.00 -2.67
CA LYS A 525 -34.12 -8.48 -2.17
C LYS A 525 -34.76 -7.43 -3.09
N THR A 526 -33.96 -6.71 -3.87
CA THR A 526 -34.44 -5.73 -4.87
C THR A 526 -34.94 -6.37 -6.17
N ARG A 527 -34.50 -7.58 -6.52
CA ARG A 527 -35.03 -8.32 -7.68
C ARG A 527 -36.31 -9.11 -7.41
N SER A 528 -36.63 -9.40 -6.16
CA SER A 528 -37.84 -10.17 -5.79
C SER A 528 -39.11 -9.32 -5.63
N PHE A 529 -39.03 -7.99 -5.75
CA PHE A 529 -40.17 -7.07 -5.60
C PHE A 529 -40.66 -6.45 -6.92
N ASN A 530 -40.08 -6.84 -8.07
CA ASN A 530 -40.44 -6.33 -9.40
C ASN A 530 -40.89 -7.43 -10.39
N THR A 531 -41.49 -8.51 -9.88
CA THR A 531 -42.26 -9.48 -10.68
C THR A 531 -43.63 -9.67 -10.06
#